data_AF-A0A965UQX0-F1
#
_entry.id   AF-A0A965UQX0-F1
#
_cell.length_a   1.000
_cell.length_b   1.000
_cell.length_c   1.000
_cell.angle_alpha   90.00
_cell.angle_beta   90.00
_cell.angle_gamma   90.00
#
_symmetry.space_group_name_H-M   'P 1'
#
loop_
_entity.id
_entity.type
_entity.pdbx_description
1 polymer ?
#
loop_
_entity_poly.entity_id
_entity_poly.type
_entity_poly.pdbx_seq_one_letter_code
_entity_poly.pdbx_strand_id
1 'polypeptide(L)' 'MYYEEIDRRHVKALENILAEDKCEPGRLMGEDAGHLAWIMNQMLYDKFHGHGWELDLLTGRFVRTTGE' A
#
# COMPACT_ATOMS: atom_id res chain seq x y z
N MET A 1 -18.71 9.77 -11.56
CA MET A 1 -17.89 9.51 -12.77
C MET A 1 -16.50 10.14 -12.68
N TYR A 2 -16.33 11.45 -12.39
CA TYR A 2 -14.99 12.07 -12.30
C TYR A 2 -14.09 11.53 -11.18
N TYR A 3 -14.64 11.28 -9.99
CA TYR A 3 -13.90 10.74 -8.84
C TYR A 3 -13.39 9.30 -9.07
N GLU A 4 -14.16 8.47 -9.79
CA GLU A 4 -13.74 7.10 -10.10
C GLU A 4 -12.55 7.05 -11.06
N GLU A 5 -12.49 7.96 -12.03
CA GLU A 5 -11.36 8.03 -12.95
C GLU A 5 -10.07 8.51 -12.25
N ILE A 6 -10.19 9.46 -11.31
CA ILE A 6 -9.07 9.92 -10.49
C ILE A 6 -8.54 8.76 -9.64
N ASP A 7 -9.43 8.03 -8.96
CA ASP A 7 -9.02 6.95 -8.06
C ASP A 7 -8.39 5.79 -8.85
N ARG A 8 -8.88 5.47 -10.05
CA ARG A 8 -8.23 4.48 -10.94
C ARG A 8 -6.82 4.91 -11.39
N ARG A 9 -6.62 6.21 -11.65
CA ARG A 9 -5.29 6.74 -11.97
C ARG A 9 -4.34 6.62 -10.78
N HIS A 10 -4.82 6.82 -9.56
CA HIS A 10 -4.02 6.63 -8.34
C HIS A 10 -3.59 5.17 -8.15
N VAL A 11 -4.50 4.21 -8.34
CA VAL A 11 -4.17 2.78 -8.29
C VAL A 11 -3.05 2.43 -9.30
N LYS A 12 -3.19 2.90 -10.54
CA LYS A 12 -2.17 2.65 -11.58
C LYS A 12 -0.83 3.33 -11.30
N ALA A 13 -0.86 4.53 -10.72
CA ALA A 13 0.37 5.20 -10.31
C ALA A 13 1.08 4.41 -9.20
N LEU A 14 0.33 3.89 -8.22
CA LEU A 14 0.89 3.04 -7.18
C LEU A 14 1.48 1.74 -7.76
N GLU A 15 0.77 1.08 -8.68
CA GLU A 15 1.26 -0.13 -9.36
C GLU A 15 2.63 0.09 -9.99
N ASN A 16 2.81 1.20 -10.73
CA ASN A 16 4.08 1.55 -11.35
C ASN A 16 5.19 1.77 -10.30
N ILE A 17 4.89 2.47 -9.20
CA ILE A 17 5.86 2.74 -8.13
C ILE A 17 6.33 1.42 -7.47
N LEU A 18 5.39 0.51 -7.19
CA LEU A 18 5.70 -0.78 -6.58
C LEU A 18 6.48 -1.71 -7.53
N ALA A 19 6.37 -1.51 -8.84
CA ALA A 19 7.13 -2.25 -9.84
C ALA A 19 8.61 -1.81 -9.92
N GLU A 20 8.94 -0.59 -9.49
CA GLU A 20 10.31 -0.05 -9.57
C GLU A 20 11.25 -0.52 -8.44
N ASP A 21 10.74 -1.24 -7.42
CA ASP A 21 11.51 -1.77 -6.28
C ASP A 21 12.35 -0.73 -5.49
N LYS A 22 12.03 0.55 -5.63
CA LYS A 22 12.74 1.68 -5.01
C LYS A 22 11.89 2.44 -3.99
N CYS A 23 10.92 1.78 -3.40
CA CYS A 23 10.05 2.36 -2.39
C CYS A 23 10.02 1.51 -1.12
N GLU A 24 9.76 2.17 0.01
CA GLU A 24 9.52 1.54 1.29
C GLU A 24 8.07 1.78 1.72
N PRO A 25 7.44 0.82 2.40
CA PRO A 25 6.09 0.99 2.89
C PRO A 25 6.06 1.91 4.11
N GLY A 26 4.98 2.68 4.22
CA GLY A 26 4.67 3.46 5.41
C GLY A 26 3.53 2.82 6.20
N ARG A 27 2.35 3.42 6.09
CA ARG A 27 1.11 2.95 6.72
C ARG A 27 0.05 2.64 5.67
N LEU A 28 -0.90 1.77 6.02
CA LEU A 28 -2.13 1.60 5.26
C LEU A 28 -2.92 2.91 5.20
N MET A 29 -3.57 3.11 4.06
CA MET A 29 -4.54 4.18 3.84
C MET A 29 -5.76 3.97 4.74
N GLY A 30 -6.22 5.06 5.36
CA GLY A 30 -7.43 5.07 6.19
C GLY A 30 -8.71 5.11 5.36
N GLU A 31 -9.85 5.03 6.04
CA GLU A 31 -11.18 4.96 5.42
C GLU A 31 -11.51 6.19 4.54
N ASP A 32 -10.95 7.35 4.88
CA ASP A 32 -11.15 8.61 4.14
C ASP A 32 -10.36 8.70 2.82
N ALA A 33 -9.50 7.72 2.52
CA ALA A 33 -8.64 7.75 1.32
C ALA A 33 -9.38 7.39 0.01
N GLY A 34 -10.69 7.15 0.08
CA GLY A 34 -11.55 6.89 -1.07
C GLY A 34 -11.85 5.42 -1.30
N HIS A 35 -12.78 5.16 -2.22
CA HIS A 35 -13.37 3.85 -2.43
C HIS A 35 -12.41 2.76 -2.94
N LEU A 36 -11.24 3.14 -3.47
CA LEU A 36 -10.20 2.19 -3.92
C LEU A 36 -9.04 2.05 -2.93
N ALA A 37 -9.13 2.67 -1.75
CA ALA A 37 -8.10 2.56 -0.71
C ALA A 37 -7.82 1.11 -0.31
N TRP A 38 -8.85 0.26 -0.30
CA TRP A 38 -8.70 -1.17 -0.01
C TRP A 38 -7.84 -1.90 -1.06
N ILE A 39 -7.97 -1.56 -2.35
CA ILE A 39 -7.15 -2.16 -3.42
C ILE A 39 -5.70 -1.75 -3.23
N MET A 40 -5.48 -0.46 -3.01
CA MET A 40 -4.13 0.07 -2.81
C MET A 40 -3.48 -0.51 -1.54
N ASN A 41 -4.25 -0.72 -0.47
CA ASN A 41 -3.80 -1.40 0.74
C ASN A 41 -3.44 -2.87 0.48
N GLN A 42 -4.23 -3.58 -0.33
CA GLN A 42 -3.92 -4.96 -0.73
C GLN A 42 -2.60 -5.00 -1.53
N MET A 43 -2.39 -4.07 -2.46
CA MET A 43 -1.15 -3.99 -3.25
C MET A 43 0.07 -3.76 -2.35
N LEU A 44 -0.04 -2.89 -1.34
CA LEU A 44 1.03 -2.68 -0.36
C LEU A 44 1.28 -3.94 0.47
N TYR A 45 0.22 -4.62 0.91
CA TYR A 45 0.34 -5.86 1.66
C TYR A 45 1.07 -6.93 0.84
N ASP A 46 0.61 -7.21 -0.37
CA ASP A 46 1.18 -8.24 -1.24
C ASP A 46 2.65 -7.94 -1.60
N LYS A 47 3.01 -6.67 -1.73
CA LYS A 47 4.38 -6.27 -2.07
C LYS A 47 5.36 -6.43 -0.91
N PHE A 48 4.94 -6.05 0.31
CA PHE A 48 5.87 -5.84 1.41
C PHE A 48 5.73 -6.86 2.55
N HIS A 49 4.52 -7.32 2.86
CA HIS A 49 4.30 -8.26 3.96
C HIS A 49 5.00 -9.61 3.67
N GLY A 50 5.80 -10.10 4.62
CA GLY A 50 6.62 -11.31 4.43
C GLY A 50 7.87 -11.11 3.54
N HIS A 51 8.08 -9.90 3.01
CA HIS A 51 9.21 -9.55 2.14
C HIS A 51 10.17 -8.56 2.82
N GLY A 52 10.56 -8.86 4.07
CA GLY A 52 11.41 -7.98 4.89
C GLY A 52 10.62 -6.92 5.67
N TRP A 53 9.29 -6.92 5.53
CA TRP A 53 8.37 -6.09 6.29
C TRP A 53 7.22 -6.93 6.83
N GLU A 54 6.73 -6.55 8.00
CA GLU A 54 5.54 -7.11 8.64
C GLU A 54 4.52 -6.01 8.87
N LEU A 55 3.24 -6.33 8.73
CA LEU A 55 2.18 -5.35 8.98
C LEU A 55 1.76 -5.46 10.44
N ASP A 56 2.01 -4.39 11.21
CA ASP A 56 1.42 -4.24 12.52
C ASP A 56 -0.07 -3.89 12.35
N LEU A 57 -0.93 -4.88 12.59
CA LEU A 57 -2.39 -4.73 12.47
C LEU A 57 -2.99 -3.75 13.48
N LEU A 58 -2.32 -3.48 14.60
CA LEU A 58 -2.82 -2.53 15.59
C LEU A 58 -2.61 -1.09 15.13
N THR A 59 -1.47 -0.81 14.49
CA THR A 59 -1.11 0.55 14.05
C THR A 59 -1.32 0.79 12.56
N GLY A 60 -1.54 -0.29 11.79
CA GLY A 60 -1.61 -0.28 10.33
C GLY A 60 -0.28 0.09 9.66
N ARG A 61 0.85 -0.04 10.37
CA ARG A 61 2.18 0.33 9.87
C ARG A 61 2.98 -0.89 9.47
N PHE A 62 3.75 -0.76 8.39
CA PHE A 62 4.77 -1.74 8.06
C PHE A 62 6.00 -1.50 8.92
N VAL A 63 6.47 -2.55 9.57
CA VAL A 63 7.69 -2.57 10.37
C VAL A 63 8.69 -3.49 9.71
N ARG A 64 9.96 -3.08 9.65
CA ARG A 64 11.02 -3.97 9.13
C ARG A 64 11.10 -5.21 10.00
N THR A 65 11.15 -6.38 9.38
CA THR A 65 11.55 -7.58 10.13
C THR A 65 13.00 -7.40 10.52
N THR A 66 13.27 -7.24 11.81
CA THR A 66 14.63 -7.42 12.32
C THR A 66 14.97 -8.88 12.08
N GLY A 67 15.83 -9.14 11.08
CA GLY A 67 16.35 -10.48 10.86
C GLY A 67 17.02 -10.98 12.14
N GLU A 68 16.71 -12.21 12.52
CA GLU A 68 17.59 -13.00 13.38
C GLU A 68 18.85 -13.40 12.60
#